data_AF-W2TKT4-F1
#
_entry.id   AF-W2TKT4-F1
#
_cell.length_a   1.000
_cell.length_b   1.000
_cell.length_c   1.000
_cell.angle_alpha   90.00
_cell.angle_beta   90.00
_cell.angle_gamma   90.00
#
_symmetry.space_group_name_H-M   'P 1'
#
loop_
_entity.id
_entity.type
_entity.pdbx_description
1 polymer ?
#
loop_
_entity_poly.entity_id
_entity_poly.type
_entity_poly.pdbx_seq_one_letter_code
_entity_poly.pdbx_strand_id
1 'polypeptide(L)'
;MREMVDQEPIPADWTYSTYCRKYLDESVYIPVQYRNAGYKTFGAQDYSASLLNFPNCMGLEKREFQHSYRPFDLLLSMDRKLKIAHETAPCLRSHNNMLKYLEKFLNSYK
;
A
#
# COMPACT_ATOMS: atom_id res chain seq x y z
N MET A 1 -7.35 -3.13 23.72
CA MET A 1 -8.52 -2.33 23.29
C MET A 1 -9.65 -3.28 22.90
N ARG A 2 -10.24 -3.99 23.87
CA ARG A 2 -11.28 -5.00 23.61
C ARG A 2 -12.12 -5.29 24.86
N GLU A 3 -12.55 -4.24 25.58
CA GLU A 3 -13.37 -4.41 26.78
C GLU A 3 -14.35 -3.23 27.00
N MET A 4 -14.91 -2.62 25.94
CA MET A 4 -15.81 -1.46 26.13
C MET A 4 -17.21 -1.60 25.50
N VAL A 5 -17.62 -2.78 25.05
CA VAL A 5 -18.99 -3.01 24.58
C VAL A 5 -19.41 -4.44 24.91
N ASP A 6 -20.41 -4.63 25.77
CA ASP A 6 -21.10 -5.90 26.07
C ASP A 6 -21.94 -6.39 24.86
N GLN A 7 -21.34 -6.43 23.68
CA GLN A 7 -21.98 -6.92 22.47
C GLN A 7 -21.39 -8.26 22.05
N GLU A 8 -22.23 -9.09 21.43
CA GLU A 8 -21.76 -10.32 20.81
C GLU A 8 -20.71 -9.99 19.73
N PRO A 9 -19.59 -10.74 19.67
CA PRO A 9 -18.58 -10.53 18.65
C PRO A 9 -19.16 -10.76 17.26
N ILE A 10 -19.05 -9.76 16.38
CA ILE A 10 -19.34 -9.94 14.96
C ILE A 10 -18.34 -10.96 14.41
N PRO A 11 -18.79 -12.08 13.80
CA PRO A 11 -17.89 -13.05 13.22
C PRO A 11 -17.10 -12.40 12.08
N ALA A 12 -15.82 -12.74 11.97
CA ALA A 12 -15.01 -12.26 10.86
C ALA A 12 -15.50 -12.88 9.54
N ASP A 13 -15.67 -12.06 8.50
CA ASP A 13 -16.05 -12.53 7.16
C ASP A 13 -15.01 -13.51 6.60
N TRP A 14 -13.73 -13.27 6.89
CA TRP A 14 -12.60 -14.05 6.39
C TRP A 14 -11.79 -14.69 7.51
N THR A 15 -11.38 -15.94 7.28
CA THR A 15 -10.39 -16.61 8.12
C THR A 15 -8.98 -16.20 7.70
N TYR A 16 -7.99 -16.42 8.59
CA TYR A 16 -6.57 -16.24 8.26
C TYR A 16 -6.16 -17.01 6.99
N SER A 17 -6.69 -18.22 6.80
CA SER A 17 -6.41 -19.01 5.60
C SER A 17 -6.95 -18.35 4.33
N THR A 18 -8.08 -17.65 4.43
CA THR A 18 -8.72 -16.95 3.32
C THR A 18 -7.93 -15.71 2.93
N TYR A 19 -7.64 -14.82 3.89
CA TYR A 19 -7.05 -13.52 3.55
C TYR A 19 -5.52 -13.54 3.41
N CYS A 20 -4.82 -14.51 4.01
CA CYS A 20 -3.35 -14.51 4.08
C CYS A 20 -2.68 -15.60 3.24
N ARG A 21 -3.29 -16.80 3.14
CA ARG A 21 -2.67 -17.97 2.48
C ARG A 21 -3.12 -18.21 1.04
N LYS A 22 -3.90 -17.29 0.47
CA LYS A 22 -4.39 -17.35 -0.90
C LYS A 22 -4.18 -16.00 -1.57
N TYR A 23 -3.98 -16.01 -2.89
CA TYR A 23 -4.02 -14.79 -3.68
C TYR A 23 -5.44 -14.22 -3.68
N LEU A 24 -5.54 -12.90 -3.55
CA LEU A 24 -6.80 -12.16 -3.43
C LEU A 24 -7.29 -11.58 -4.76
N ASP A 25 -6.72 -12.01 -5.89
CA ASP A 25 -7.04 -11.49 -7.23
C ASP A 25 -8.51 -11.69 -7.64
N GLU A 26 -9.17 -12.72 -7.11
CA GLU A 26 -10.60 -12.97 -7.33
C GLU A 26 -11.49 -12.17 -6.38
N SER A 27 -10.92 -11.55 -5.35
CA SER A 27 -11.65 -10.68 -4.42
C SER A 27 -11.85 -9.29 -5.01
N VAL A 28 -12.96 -8.65 -4.62
CA VAL A 28 -13.21 -7.26 -4.99
C VAL A 28 -12.19 -6.35 -4.32
N TYR A 29 -11.32 -5.74 -5.13
CA TYR A 29 -10.41 -4.70 -4.69
C TYR A 29 -10.53 -3.47 -5.60
N ILE A 30 -10.96 -2.35 -5.01
CA ILE A 30 -11.37 -1.14 -5.74
C ILE A 30 -10.27 -0.65 -6.71
N PRO A 31 -8.99 -0.50 -6.31
CA PRO A 31 -7.95 -0.06 -7.25
C PRO A 31 -7.78 -0.96 -8.47
N VAL A 32 -7.95 -2.28 -8.33
CA VAL A 32 -7.88 -3.22 -9.44
C VAL A 32 -9.04 -3.02 -10.40
N GLN A 33 -10.23 -2.70 -9.90
CA GLN A 33 -11.39 -2.40 -10.75
C GLN A 33 -11.14 -1.16 -11.62
N TYR A 34 -10.64 -0.06 -11.02
CA TYR A 34 -10.28 1.15 -11.78
C TYR A 34 -9.20 0.88 -12.81
N ARG A 35 -8.15 0.15 -12.42
CA ARG A 35 -7.08 -0.24 -13.34
C ARG A 35 -7.64 -1.03 -14.54
N ASN A 36 -8.49 -2.03 -14.28
CA ASN A 36 -9.06 -2.88 -15.33
C ASN A 36 -10.04 -2.10 -16.22
N ALA A 37 -10.68 -1.05 -15.71
CA ALA A 37 -11.50 -0.12 -16.47
C ALA A 37 -10.68 0.89 -17.31
N GLY A 38 -9.36 0.78 -17.33
CA GLY A 38 -8.47 1.60 -18.16
C GLY A 38 -7.94 2.87 -17.48
N TYR A 39 -8.27 3.11 -16.21
CA TYR A 39 -7.70 4.23 -15.46
C TYR A 39 -6.20 4.02 -15.22
N LYS A 40 -5.48 5.14 -15.13
CA LYS A 40 -4.11 5.16 -14.61
C LYS A 40 -4.20 5.19 -13.08
N THR A 41 -3.60 4.20 -12.45
CA THR A 41 -3.68 3.99 -11.00
C THR A 41 -2.33 4.23 -10.35
N PHE A 42 -2.36 4.92 -9.21
CA PHE A 42 -1.20 5.25 -8.40
C PHE A 42 -1.47 4.87 -6.94
N GLY A 43 -0.56 4.09 -6.36
CA GLY A 43 -0.57 3.69 -4.96
C GLY A 43 0.57 4.34 -4.19
N ALA A 44 0.22 5.09 -3.15
CA ALA A 44 1.19 5.74 -2.27
C ALA A 44 1.01 5.23 -0.85
N GLN A 45 1.75 4.18 -0.50
CA GLN A 45 1.71 3.57 0.82
C GLN A 45 3.09 3.66 1.47
N ASP A 46 3.15 4.25 2.67
CA ASP A 46 4.36 4.51 3.46
C ASP A 46 4.37 3.73 4.79
N TYR A 47 3.46 2.77 4.95
CA TYR A 47 3.41 1.90 6.11
C TYR A 47 4.01 0.52 5.80
N SER A 48 4.59 -0.11 6.82
CA SER A 48 5.35 -1.35 6.70
C SER A 48 4.49 -2.55 6.31
N ALA A 49 3.19 -2.51 6.60
CA ALA A 49 2.24 -3.56 6.28
C ALA A 49 0.95 -2.98 5.73
N SER A 50 0.26 -3.73 4.87
CA SER A 50 -1.09 -3.38 4.44
C SER A 50 -1.94 -4.62 4.26
N LEU A 51 -3.23 -4.43 3.99
CA LEU A 51 -4.16 -5.55 3.77
C LEU A 51 -3.63 -6.51 2.69
N LEU A 52 -3.02 -5.98 1.63
CA LEU A 52 -2.50 -6.74 0.50
C LEU A 52 -1.00 -7.01 0.59
N ASN A 53 -0.29 -6.29 1.46
CA ASN A 53 1.16 -6.41 1.64
C ASN A 53 1.48 -6.59 3.12
N PHE A 54 0.92 -7.64 3.72
CA PHE A 54 1.18 -8.01 5.11
C PHE A 54 2.29 -9.06 5.17
N PRO A 55 3.23 -8.99 6.12
CA PRO A 55 4.29 -10.00 6.25
C PRO A 55 3.74 -11.42 6.27
N ASN A 56 4.32 -12.31 5.44
CA ASN A 56 3.94 -13.72 5.28
C ASN A 56 2.55 -13.98 4.67
N CYS A 57 1.87 -12.96 4.13
CA CYS A 57 0.64 -13.14 3.36
C CYS A 57 0.90 -13.05 1.85
N MET A 58 0.11 -13.77 1.05
CA MET A 58 0.26 -13.82 -0.41
C MET A 58 -0.14 -12.50 -1.09
N GLY A 59 -1.18 -11.82 -0.58
CA GLY A 59 -1.66 -10.57 -1.16
C GLY A 59 -2.30 -10.77 -2.53
N LEU A 60 -2.00 -9.88 -3.47
CA LEU A 60 -2.37 -10.03 -4.89
C LEU A 60 -1.20 -10.61 -5.69
N GLU A 61 -1.50 -11.53 -6.60
CA GLU A 61 -0.57 -12.02 -7.62
C GLU A 61 -0.31 -10.92 -8.66
N LYS A 62 -1.38 -10.25 -9.13
CA LYS A 62 -1.26 -9.12 -10.05
C LYS A 62 -1.02 -7.84 -9.26
N ARG A 63 -0.16 -6.97 -9.79
CA ARG A 63 0.14 -5.66 -9.19
C ARG A 63 -1.15 -4.89 -8.89
N GLU A 64 -1.29 -4.32 -7.70
CA GLU A 64 -2.43 -3.47 -7.33
C GLU A 64 -2.55 -2.20 -8.20
N PHE A 65 -1.42 -1.54 -8.45
CA PHE A 65 -1.33 -0.26 -9.14
C PHE A 65 -0.35 -0.34 -10.33
N GLN A 66 -0.57 0.49 -11.36
CA GLN A 66 0.43 0.66 -12.44
C GLN A 66 1.65 1.45 -11.95
N HIS A 67 1.43 2.43 -11.06
CA HIS A 67 2.48 3.23 -10.43
C HIS A 67 2.44 3.05 -8.92
N SER A 68 3.59 2.82 -8.29
CA SER A 68 3.66 2.61 -6.84
C SER A 68 4.86 3.32 -6.22
N TYR A 69 4.60 4.01 -5.10
CA TYR A 69 5.62 4.64 -4.25
C TYR A 69 6.35 3.63 -3.36
N ARG A 70 5.72 2.49 -3.03
CA ARG A 70 6.19 1.54 -2.02
C ARG A 70 7.63 1.05 -2.24
N PRO A 71 8.08 0.74 -3.48
CA PRO A 71 9.48 0.35 -3.70
C PRO A 71 10.49 1.42 -3.25
N PHE A 72 10.17 2.70 -3.45
CA PHE A 72 11.03 3.80 -3.02
C PHE A 72 11.02 3.95 -1.49
N ASP A 73 9.85 3.86 -0.87
CA ASP A 73 9.72 3.85 0.61
C ASP A 73 10.55 2.73 1.27
N LEU A 74 10.47 1.52 0.70
CA LEU A 74 11.29 0.38 1.15
C LEU A 74 12.79 0.67 1.00
N LEU A 75 13.22 1.21 -0.13
CA LEU A 75 14.62 1.59 -0.34
C LEU A 75 15.10 2.64 0.69
N LEU A 76 14.29 3.64 1.00
CA LEU A 76 14.60 4.62 2.05
C LEU A 76 14.69 3.96 3.44
N SER A 77 13.87 2.95 3.70
CA SER A 77 13.95 2.20 4.98
C SER A 77 15.22 1.36 5.11
N MET A 78 15.79 0.92 3.99
CA MET A 78 16.97 0.04 3.94
C MET A 78 18.30 0.81 3.80
N ASP A 79 18.29 2.01 3.21
CA ASP A 79 19.48 2.82 2.97
C ASP A 79 19.46 4.13 3.77
N ARG A 80 20.36 4.21 4.76
CA ARG A 80 20.50 5.39 5.62
C ARG A 80 20.91 6.66 4.85
N LYS A 81 21.75 6.56 3.82
CA LYS A 81 22.20 7.72 3.04
C LYS A 81 21.05 8.28 2.22
N LEU A 82 20.26 7.41 1.58
CA LEU A 82 19.07 7.82 0.87
C LEU A 82 18.04 8.45 1.81
N LYS A 83 17.81 7.84 2.99
CA LYS A 83 16.91 8.41 4.00
C LYS A 83 17.33 9.82 4.44
N ILE A 84 18.63 10.02 4.67
CA ILE A 84 19.15 11.35 5.02
C ILE A 84 18.91 12.34 3.89
N ALA A 85 19.22 11.97 2.65
CA ALA A 85 19.10 12.86 1.50
C ALA A 85 17.63 13.23 1.18
N HIS A 86 16.70 12.29 1.34
CA HIS A 86 15.31 12.46 0.92
C HIS A 86 14.34 12.82 2.05
N GLU A 87 14.72 12.64 3.32
CA GLU A 87 13.87 12.93 4.47
C GLU A 87 14.60 13.80 5.50
N THR A 88 15.69 13.32 6.10
CA THR A 88 16.26 13.96 7.30
C THR A 88 16.88 15.33 7.03
N ALA A 89 17.79 15.44 6.05
CA ALA A 89 18.48 16.70 5.73
C ALA A 89 17.54 17.80 5.20
N PRO A 90 16.57 17.51 4.31
CA PRO A 90 15.62 18.53 3.85
C PRO A 90 14.44 18.76 4.80
N CYS A 91 14.42 18.15 6.00
CA CYS A 91 13.30 18.20 6.95
C CYS A 91 11.97 17.71 6.34
N LEU A 92 12.03 16.68 5.50
CA LEU A 92 10.89 16.04 4.85
C LEU A 92 10.56 14.69 5.51
N ARG A 93 9.38 14.18 5.24
CA ARG A 93 8.93 12.84 5.63
C ARG A 93 8.42 12.07 4.41
N SER A 94 8.07 10.80 4.60
CA SER A 94 7.58 9.92 3.53
C SER A 94 6.43 10.55 2.73
N HIS A 95 5.45 11.17 3.40
CA HIS A 95 4.34 11.88 2.72
C HIS A 95 4.78 13.02 1.78
N ASN A 96 5.88 13.73 2.07
CA ASN A 96 6.39 14.74 1.14
C ASN A 96 6.95 14.10 -0.14
N ASN A 97 7.61 12.95 0.00
CA ASN A 97 8.10 12.19 -1.15
C ASN A 97 6.93 11.57 -1.93
N MET A 98 5.87 11.12 -1.26
CA MET A 98 4.62 10.67 -1.89
C MET A 98 3.99 11.78 -2.75
N LEU A 99 3.90 13.01 -2.24
CA LEU A 99 3.36 14.15 -3.00
C LEU A 99 4.21 14.48 -4.23
N LYS A 100 5.54 14.45 -4.12
CA LYS A 100 6.44 14.60 -5.28
C LYS A 100 6.24 13.50 -6.32
N TYR A 101 5.99 12.27 -5.87
CA TYR A 101 5.73 11.14 -6.75
C TYR A 101 4.35 11.26 -7.43
N LEU A 102 3.34 11.73 -6.70
CA LEU A 102 2.02 12.05 -7.23
C LEU A 102 2.12 13.11 -8.33
N GLU A 103 2.87 14.18 -8.11
CA GLU A 103 3.10 15.22 -9.12
C GLU A 103 3.73 14.62 -10.40
N LYS A 104 4.75 13.78 -10.27
CA LYS A 104 5.36 13.07 -11.41
C LYS A 104 4.34 12.19 -12.14
N PHE A 105 3.53 11.45 -11.40
CA PHE A 105 2.48 10.61 -11.96
C PHE A 105 1.46 11.44 -12.76
N LEU A 106 0.95 12.53 -12.19
CA LEU A 106 0.00 13.43 -12.85
C LEU A 106 0.59 14.06 -14.12
N ASN A 107 1.90 14.32 -14.14
CA ASN A 107 2.59 14.90 -15.28
C ASN A 107 3.02 13.86 -16.34
N SER A 108 2.98 12.56 -16.06
CA SER A 108 3.47 11.50 -16.96
C SER A 108 2.53 11.15 -18.12
N TYR A 109 1.30 11.67 -18.09
CA TYR A 109 0.26 11.41 -19.09
C TYR A 109 -0.25 12.69 -19.78
N LYS A 110 0.57 13.75 -19.73
CA LYS A 110 0.34 14.99 -20.51
C LYS A 110 0.78 14.81 -21.96
#